data_AF-A0A4Q3WDX2-F1
#
_entry.id   AF-A0A4Q3WDX2-F1
#
_cell.length_a   1.000
_cell.length_b   1.000
_cell.length_c   1.000
_cell.angle_alpha   90.00
_cell.angle_beta   90.00
_cell.angle_gamma   90.00
#
_symmetry.space_group_name_H-M   'P 1'
#
loop_
_entity.id
_entity.type
_entity.pdbx_description
1 polymer ?
#
loop_
_entity_poly.entity_id
_entity_poly.type
_entity_poly.pdbx_seq_one_letter_code
_entity_poly.pdbx_strand_id
1 'polypeptide(L)'
;MNHPQIAYYTFLIIGFMTIGYAVYYIREKIGGKFLLPLAILIIATVLGVLCNSVSLLTTYEYSKASIRGGTELPDSTTSSTTEGLSKEYALSYSMYKAEPFVMMVPKMYGGSSDLEKNEEDSKAIAALREMPQQVAQQLQYNLGAYWGGIGGTSGPPYVGAIICFLALVGFFVLDNRHKWWILAASLLAIVMSWGSFFEGFNVFLLNNLPLYNKFRAPSMTIVIPT
;
A
#
# COMPACT_ATOMS: atom_id res chain seq x y z
N MET A 1 -9.51 -7.96 -11.87
CA MET A 1 -9.01 -7.01 -10.84
C MET A 1 -7.49 -7.00 -10.95
N ASN A 2 -6.89 -5.91 -11.45
CA ASN A 2 -5.47 -5.92 -11.83
C ASN A 2 -4.50 -5.77 -10.64
N HIS A 3 -5.01 -5.46 -9.44
CA HIS A 3 -4.24 -5.34 -8.20
C HIS A 3 -4.94 -6.05 -7.02
N PRO A 4 -4.70 -7.36 -6.82
CA PRO A 4 -5.29 -8.10 -5.69
C PRO A 4 -4.88 -7.56 -4.32
N GLN A 5 -3.76 -6.86 -4.26
CA GLN A 5 -3.25 -6.22 -3.05
C GLN A 5 -4.12 -5.06 -2.55
N ILE A 6 -4.69 -4.25 -3.45
CA ILE A 6 -5.58 -3.15 -3.06
C ILE A 6 -6.87 -3.73 -2.45
N ALA A 7 -7.41 -4.78 -3.08
CA ALA A 7 -8.58 -5.49 -2.57
C ALA A 7 -8.36 -6.09 -1.18
N TYR A 8 -7.17 -6.63 -0.95
CA TYR A 8 -6.76 -7.12 0.37
C TYR A 8 -6.81 -6.01 1.44
N TYR A 9 -6.30 -4.82 1.12
CA TYR A 9 -6.39 -3.67 2.02
C TYR A 9 -7.84 -3.19 2.23
N THR A 10 -8.69 -3.26 1.21
CA THR A 10 -10.13 -3.00 1.36
C THR A 10 -10.78 -3.96 2.37
N PHE A 11 -10.47 -5.26 2.29
CA PHE A 11 -10.98 -6.23 3.27
C PHE A 11 -10.46 -5.97 4.69
N LEU A 12 -9.21 -5.51 4.84
CA LEU A 12 -8.70 -5.07 6.14
C LEU A 12 -9.51 -3.91 6.70
N ILE A 13 -9.81 -2.88 5.89
CA ILE A 13 -10.66 -1.75 6.34
C ILE A 13 -12.06 -2.23 6.73
N ILE A 14 -12.68 -3.12 5.93
CA ILE A 14 -13.97 -3.72 6.26
C ILE A 14 -13.90 -4.45 7.60
N GLY A 15 -12.79 -5.14 7.88
CA GLY A 15 -12.51 -5.76 9.17
C GLY A 15 -12.49 -4.74 10.32
N PHE A 16 -11.72 -3.66 10.18
CA PHE A 16 -11.68 -2.56 11.16
C PHE A 16 -13.06 -1.92 11.39
N MET A 17 -13.79 -1.67 10.31
CA MET A 17 -15.15 -1.15 10.38
C MET A 17 -16.05 -2.12 11.15
N THR A 18 -16.04 -3.41 10.81
CA THR A 18 -16.86 -4.44 11.46
C THR A 18 -16.55 -4.54 12.96
N ILE A 19 -15.27 -4.55 13.34
CA ILE A 19 -14.84 -4.55 14.74
C ILE A 19 -15.30 -3.26 15.44
N GLY A 20 -15.12 -2.10 14.80
CA GLY A 20 -15.53 -0.81 15.34
C GLY A 20 -17.03 -0.75 15.65
N TYR A 21 -17.86 -1.22 14.71
CA TYR A 21 -19.30 -1.34 14.93
C TYR A 21 -19.64 -2.39 15.99
N ALA A 22 -19.00 -3.55 15.99
CA ALA A 22 -19.23 -4.58 17.00
C ALA A 22 -18.96 -4.03 18.41
N VAL A 23 -17.83 -3.34 18.61
CA VAL A 23 -17.48 -2.69 19.89
C VAL A 23 -18.51 -1.62 20.27
N TYR A 24 -18.96 -0.81 19.31
CA TYR A 24 -19.99 0.20 19.54
C TYR A 24 -21.33 -0.43 19.98
N TYR A 25 -21.83 -1.44 19.26
CA TYR A 25 -23.09 -2.11 19.59
C TYR A 25 -23.03 -2.85 20.94
N ILE A 26 -21.89 -3.47 21.27
CA ILE A 26 -21.65 -4.10 22.58
C ILE A 26 -21.69 -3.06 23.69
N ARG A 27 -21.03 -1.91 23.52
CA ARG A 27 -20.99 -0.83 24.52
C ARG A 27 -22.35 -0.19 24.76
N GLU A 28 -23.12 0.02 23.71
CA GLU A 28 -24.45 0.62 23.79
C GLU A 28 -25.53 -0.35 24.29
N LYS A 29 -25.18 -1.63 24.53
CA LYS A 29 -26.12 -2.71 24.92
C LYS A 29 -27.34 -2.83 23.99
N ILE A 30 -27.21 -2.34 22.77
CA ILE A 30 -28.20 -2.50 21.72
C ILE A 30 -28.01 -3.95 21.27
N GLY A 31 -28.95 -4.84 21.61
CA GLY A 31 -28.85 -6.31 21.46
C GLY A 31 -28.54 -6.81 20.05
N GLY A 32 -28.92 -8.05 19.71
CA GLY A 32 -28.57 -8.74 18.45
C GLY A 32 -28.90 -8.05 17.10
N LYS A 33 -29.33 -6.78 17.09
CA LYS A 33 -29.47 -5.90 15.92
C LYS A 33 -28.19 -5.76 15.09
N PHE A 34 -27.01 -6.07 15.63
CA PHE A 34 -25.77 -6.12 14.84
C PHE A 34 -25.66 -7.35 13.92
N LEU A 35 -26.45 -8.41 14.17
CA LEU A 35 -26.37 -9.67 13.43
C LEU A 35 -26.90 -9.54 12.00
N LEU A 36 -27.96 -8.75 11.78
CA LEU A 36 -28.53 -8.56 10.44
C LEU A 36 -27.56 -7.81 9.52
N PRO A 37 -26.99 -6.65 9.89
CA PRO A 37 -25.94 -5.99 9.09
C PRO A 37 -24.72 -6.87 8.85
N LEU A 38 -24.31 -7.66 9.85
CA LEU A 38 -23.19 -8.59 9.70
C LEU A 38 -23.50 -9.69 8.67
N ALA A 39 -24.70 -10.26 8.70
CA ALA A 39 -25.13 -11.26 7.73
C ALA A 39 -25.19 -10.69 6.31
N ILE A 40 -25.73 -9.49 6.14
CA ILE A 40 -25.76 -8.79 4.84
C ILE A 40 -24.32 -8.55 4.33
N LEU A 41 -23.41 -8.12 5.21
CA LEU A 41 -22.01 -7.88 4.86
C LEU A 41 -21.30 -9.17 4.42
N ILE A 42 -21.55 -10.29 5.09
CA ILE A 42 -21.01 -11.59 4.69
C ILE A 42 -21.55 -12.01 3.31
N ILE A 43 -22.86 -11.89 3.09
CA ILE A 43 -23.48 -12.23 1.80
C ILE A 43 -22.91 -11.35 0.68
N ALA A 44 -22.81 -10.04 0.90
CA ALA A 44 -22.23 -9.11 -0.07
C ALA A 44 -20.76 -9.43 -0.37
N THR A 45 -19.98 -9.78 0.65
CA THR A 45 -18.57 -10.18 0.50
C THR A 45 -18.45 -11.46 -0.33
N VAL A 46 -19.26 -12.48 -0.05
CA VAL A 46 -19.27 -13.75 -0.79
C VAL A 46 -19.67 -13.51 -2.25
N LEU A 47 -20.72 -12.74 -2.50
CA LEU A 47 -21.15 -12.40 -3.86
C LEU A 47 -20.07 -11.62 -4.62
N GLY A 48 -19.42 -10.64 -3.98
CA GLY A 48 -18.32 -9.88 -4.58
C GLY A 48 -17.14 -10.77 -4.99
N VAL A 49 -16.75 -11.71 -4.12
CA VAL A 49 -15.69 -12.69 -4.42
C VAL A 49 -16.11 -13.62 -5.55
N LEU A 50 -17.36 -14.10 -5.57
CA LEU A 50 -17.88 -14.97 -6.62
C LEU A 50 -17.91 -14.28 -7.98
N CYS A 51 -18.36 -13.04 -8.04
CA CYS A 51 -18.35 -12.24 -9.27
C CYS A 51 -16.94 -12.00 -9.83
N ASN A 52 -15.90 -11.98 -8.98
CA ASN A 52 -14.50 -11.84 -9.40
C ASN A 52 -13.73 -13.17 -9.40
N SER A 53 -14.40 -14.30 -9.19
CA SER A 53 -13.76 -15.61 -8.98
C SER A 53 -12.85 -16.03 -10.12
N VAL A 54 -13.25 -15.82 -11.38
CA VAL A 54 -12.42 -16.13 -12.55
C VAL A 54 -11.09 -15.37 -12.51
N SER A 55 -11.11 -14.08 -12.17
CA SER A 55 -9.89 -13.28 -12.07
C SER A 55 -9.03 -13.67 -10.87
N LEU A 56 -9.66 -14.02 -9.74
CA LEU A 56 -8.97 -14.40 -8.51
C LEU A 56 -8.32 -15.79 -8.63
N LEU A 57 -9.05 -16.77 -9.16
CA LEU A 57 -8.58 -18.15 -9.33
C LEU A 57 -7.44 -18.24 -10.34
N THR A 58 -7.56 -17.56 -11.49
CA THR A 58 -6.47 -17.49 -12.46
C THR A 58 -5.23 -16.84 -11.82
N THR A 59 -5.38 -15.71 -11.13
CA THR A 59 -4.26 -15.07 -10.40
C THR A 59 -3.66 -16.00 -9.34
N TYR A 60 -4.48 -16.79 -8.65
CA TYR A 60 -4.03 -17.77 -7.66
C TYR A 60 -3.22 -18.89 -8.29
N GLU A 61 -3.66 -19.46 -9.41
CA GLU A 61 -2.92 -20.46 -10.17
C GLU A 61 -1.59 -19.91 -10.69
N TYR A 62 -1.61 -18.71 -11.30
CA TYR A 62 -0.38 -18.02 -11.70
C TYR A 62 0.55 -17.73 -10.52
N SER A 63 0.00 -17.42 -9.34
CA SER A 63 0.82 -17.14 -8.17
C SER A 63 1.66 -18.34 -7.72
N LYS A 64 1.14 -19.57 -7.88
CA LYS A 64 1.85 -20.81 -7.54
C LYS A 64 3.05 -21.06 -8.44
N ALA A 65 2.95 -20.70 -9.72
CA ALA A 65 4.04 -20.83 -10.69
C ALA A 65 5.03 -19.64 -10.66
N SER A 66 4.93 -18.77 -9.65
CA SER A 66 5.74 -17.56 -9.54
C SER A 66 6.52 -17.52 -8.22
N ILE A 67 7.37 -16.52 -8.04
CA ILE A 67 8.07 -16.24 -6.77
C ILE A 67 7.13 -16.05 -5.57
N ARG A 68 5.82 -15.83 -5.78
CA ARG A 68 4.80 -15.75 -4.71
C ARG A 68 4.32 -17.12 -4.21
N GLY A 69 4.57 -18.17 -4.97
CA GLY A 69 4.27 -19.56 -4.65
C GLY A 69 5.33 -20.23 -3.78
N GLY A 70 6.49 -19.58 -3.59
CA GLY A 70 7.67 -20.18 -3.00
C GLY A 70 8.52 -20.91 -4.05
N THR A 71 9.75 -21.26 -3.69
CA THR A 71 10.67 -22.02 -4.56
C THR A 71 11.01 -23.36 -3.91
N GLU A 72 10.84 -24.45 -4.66
CA GLU A 72 11.13 -25.83 -4.22
C GLU A 72 12.65 -26.12 -4.11
N LEU A 73 13.48 -25.25 -4.70
CA LEU A 73 14.95 -25.29 -4.70
C LEU A 73 15.49 -24.00 -4.09
N PRO A 74 15.43 -23.82 -2.76
CA PRO A 74 16.01 -22.64 -2.12
C PRO A 74 17.53 -22.68 -2.23
N ASP A 75 18.09 -21.83 -3.07
CA ASP A 75 19.54 -21.71 -3.21
C ASP A 75 20.09 -20.92 -2.02
N SER A 76 21.08 -21.45 -1.31
CA SER A 76 21.64 -20.85 -0.07
C SER A 76 22.24 -19.44 -0.23
N THR A 77 22.41 -18.98 -1.48
CA THR A 77 22.97 -17.68 -1.88
C THR A 77 21.92 -16.64 -2.23
N THR A 78 20.67 -17.05 -2.52
CA THR A 78 19.57 -16.14 -2.84
C THR A 78 18.56 -16.24 -1.70
N SER A 79 18.17 -15.10 -1.12
CA SER A 79 17.15 -15.00 -0.06
C SER A 79 15.78 -15.50 -0.52
N SER A 80 15.66 -16.79 -0.81
CA SER A 80 14.51 -17.45 -1.43
C SER A 80 13.78 -18.25 -0.35
N THR A 81 12.45 -18.10 -0.32
CA THR A 81 11.59 -18.67 0.71
C THR A 81 10.80 -19.86 0.15
N THR A 82 10.63 -20.90 0.96
CA THR A 82 9.83 -22.08 0.62
C THR A 82 8.34 -21.75 0.43
N GLU A 83 7.86 -20.65 1.05
CA GLU A 83 6.50 -20.15 0.88
C GLU A 83 6.49 -18.61 0.85
N GLY A 84 5.80 -18.03 -0.14
CA GLY A 84 5.65 -16.57 -0.26
C GLY A 84 6.91 -15.87 -0.79
N LEU A 85 6.86 -14.53 -0.79
CA LEU A 85 7.98 -13.68 -1.19
C LEU A 85 9.02 -13.58 -0.07
N SER A 86 10.28 -13.35 -0.45
CA SER A 86 11.33 -13.01 0.51
C SER A 86 11.02 -11.72 1.25
N LYS A 87 11.51 -11.59 2.48
CA LYS A 87 11.30 -10.39 3.30
C LYS A 87 11.78 -9.13 2.57
N GLU A 88 12.98 -9.18 2.00
CA GLU A 88 13.61 -8.06 1.29
C GLU A 88 12.76 -7.64 0.09
N TYR A 89 12.21 -8.61 -0.64
CA TYR A 89 11.36 -8.32 -1.80
C TYR A 89 9.97 -7.84 -1.41
N ALA A 90 9.35 -8.44 -0.38
CA ALA A 90 8.04 -8.04 0.12
C ALA A 90 8.05 -6.58 0.61
N LEU A 91 9.15 -6.17 1.26
CA LEU A 91 9.35 -4.82 1.80
C LEU A 91 10.12 -3.89 0.85
N SER A 92 10.26 -4.23 -0.43
CA SER A 92 11.08 -3.45 -1.37
C SER A 92 10.56 -2.04 -1.68
N TYR A 93 9.23 -1.83 -1.76
CA TYR A 93 8.66 -0.49 -1.99
C TYR A 93 8.09 0.09 -0.71
N SER A 94 8.99 0.39 0.22
CA SER A 94 8.68 0.95 1.54
C SER A 94 8.84 2.45 1.56
N MET A 95 8.04 3.15 2.36
CA MET A 95 8.12 4.61 2.50
C MET A 95 8.93 5.00 3.74
N TYR A 96 9.75 6.06 3.65
CA TYR A 96 10.30 6.69 4.85
C TYR A 96 9.18 7.09 5.82
N LYS A 97 9.50 7.21 7.10
CA LYS A 97 8.50 7.54 8.13
C LYS A 97 7.75 8.85 7.87
N ALA A 98 8.38 9.78 7.16
CA ALA A 98 7.81 11.08 6.76
C ALA A 98 7.25 11.11 5.32
N GLU A 99 7.42 10.07 4.50
CA GLU A 99 6.83 10.01 3.16
C GLU A 99 5.29 10.01 3.10
N PRO A 100 4.54 9.53 4.12
CA PRO A 100 3.09 9.69 4.13
C PRO A 100 2.60 11.14 4.04
N PHE A 101 3.43 12.13 4.42
CA PHE A 101 3.08 13.54 4.26
C PHE A 101 2.98 13.98 2.80
N VAL A 102 3.45 13.17 1.84
CA VAL A 102 3.31 13.47 0.41
C VAL A 102 1.85 13.49 -0.04
N MET A 103 0.95 12.82 0.71
CA MET A 103 -0.49 12.96 0.48
C MET A 103 -0.97 14.42 0.59
N MET A 104 -0.31 15.21 1.45
CA MET A 104 -0.65 16.60 1.74
C MET A 104 0.21 17.58 0.94
N VAL A 105 1.51 17.34 0.81
CA VAL A 105 2.45 18.24 0.13
C VAL A 105 2.92 17.60 -1.17
N PRO A 106 2.53 18.15 -2.35
CA PRO A 106 2.94 17.58 -3.62
C PRO A 106 4.45 17.72 -3.81
N LYS A 107 5.06 16.74 -4.50
CA LYS A 107 6.49 16.73 -4.88
C LYS A 107 7.49 16.87 -3.72
N MET A 108 7.08 16.59 -2.47
CA MET A 108 7.97 16.71 -1.30
C MET A 108 9.18 15.74 -1.34
N TYR A 109 9.04 14.59 -2.01
CA TYR A 109 10.14 13.67 -2.32
C TYR A 109 10.44 13.58 -3.82
N GLY A 110 10.04 14.62 -4.57
CA GLY A 110 10.28 14.71 -6.00
C GLY A 110 9.14 14.25 -6.90
N GLY A 111 9.44 14.05 -8.17
CA GLY A 111 8.50 13.66 -9.22
C GLY A 111 8.45 12.16 -9.47
N SER A 112 8.13 11.76 -10.70
CA SER A 112 8.33 10.39 -11.17
C SER A 112 9.83 10.05 -11.24
N SER A 113 10.14 8.76 -11.23
CA SER A 113 11.48 8.26 -11.56
C SER A 113 11.85 8.56 -13.02
N ASP A 114 10.86 8.74 -13.89
CA ASP A 114 11.08 9.35 -15.20
C ASP A 114 11.26 10.86 -15.04
N LEU A 115 12.28 11.41 -15.71
CA LEU A 115 12.49 12.86 -15.80
C LEU A 115 11.21 13.50 -16.39
N GLU A 116 10.54 14.34 -15.60
CA GLU A 116 9.41 15.14 -16.11
C GLU A 116 9.92 16.04 -17.25
N LYS A 117 9.23 15.96 -18.41
CA LYS A 117 9.57 16.51 -19.73
C LYS A 117 9.85 18.02 -19.86
N ASN A 118 10.02 18.78 -18.77
CA ASN A 118 10.47 20.17 -18.87
C ASN A 118 12.00 20.20 -19.05
N GLU A 119 12.39 19.80 -20.26
CA GLU A 119 13.75 19.58 -20.77
C GLU A 119 14.53 20.87 -21.08
N GLU A 120 13.95 22.06 -20.86
CA GLU A 120 14.53 23.33 -21.34
C GLU A 120 15.17 24.21 -20.25
N ASP A 121 14.75 24.12 -18.98
CA ASP A 121 15.22 25.03 -17.91
C ASP A 121 16.16 24.40 -16.87
N SER A 122 16.35 23.08 -16.89
CA SER A 122 17.15 22.41 -15.86
C SER A 122 18.64 22.48 -16.18
N LYS A 123 19.39 23.25 -15.38
CA LYS A 123 20.87 23.32 -15.44
C LYS A 123 21.54 21.94 -15.32
N ALA A 124 20.86 20.96 -14.71
CA ALA A 124 21.33 19.59 -14.61
C ALA A 124 21.32 18.88 -15.98
N ILE A 125 20.29 19.11 -16.82
CA ILE A 125 20.18 18.54 -18.17
C ILE A 125 21.19 19.20 -19.11
N ALA A 126 21.43 20.50 -18.97
CA ALA A 126 22.48 21.20 -19.71
C ALA A 126 23.87 20.62 -19.42
N ALA A 127 24.20 20.40 -18.14
CA ALA A 127 25.46 19.76 -17.73
C ALA A 127 25.57 18.30 -18.21
N LEU A 128 24.45 17.57 -18.31
CA LEU A 128 24.44 16.20 -18.85
C LEU A 128 24.65 16.15 -20.36
N ARG A 129 24.14 17.14 -21.11
CA ARG A 129 24.35 17.25 -22.56
C ARG A 129 25.80 17.58 -22.94
N GLU A 130 26.54 18.23 -22.05
CA GLU A 130 27.97 18.51 -22.20
C GLU A 130 28.87 17.31 -21.86
N MET A 131 28.33 16.27 -21.21
CA MET A 131 29.06 15.04 -20.89
C MET A 131 29.08 14.05 -22.06
N PRO A 132 30.08 13.14 -22.13
CA PRO A 132 30.12 12.08 -23.14
C PRO A 132 28.82 11.26 -23.15
N GLN A 133 28.29 10.93 -24.33
CA GLN A 133 26.97 10.26 -24.46
C GLN A 133 26.82 8.97 -23.63
N GLN A 134 27.91 8.23 -23.42
CA GLN A 134 27.91 7.03 -22.57
C GLN A 134 27.64 7.36 -21.10
N VAL A 135 28.20 8.45 -20.58
CA VAL A 135 27.99 8.91 -19.20
C VAL A 135 26.60 9.54 -19.04
N ALA A 136 26.15 10.29 -20.05
CA ALA A 136 24.82 10.88 -20.06
C ALA A 136 23.71 9.81 -19.98
N GLN A 137 23.80 8.73 -20.77
CA GLN A 137 22.85 7.60 -20.70
C GLN A 137 22.87 6.88 -19.35
N GLN A 138 24.05 6.70 -18.76
CA GLN A 138 24.21 6.01 -17.47
C GLN A 138 23.71 6.85 -16.29
N LEU A 139 23.87 8.18 -16.37
CA LEU A 139 23.34 9.12 -15.40
C LEU A 139 21.82 9.31 -15.56
N GLN A 140 21.30 9.33 -16.78
CA GLN A 140 19.85 9.46 -17.03
C GLN A 140 19.05 8.32 -16.37
N TYR A 141 19.63 7.13 -16.23
CA TYR A 141 19.04 6.01 -15.50
C TYR A 141 19.05 6.19 -13.96
N ASN A 142 19.98 6.98 -13.43
CA ASN A 142 20.13 7.23 -11.99
C ASN A 142 19.57 8.61 -11.54
N LEU A 143 19.28 9.50 -12.49
CA LEU A 143 18.71 10.82 -12.26
C LEU A 143 17.18 10.77 -12.21
N GLY A 144 16.65 9.83 -11.44
CA GLY A 144 15.23 9.88 -11.10
C GLY A 144 14.95 11.18 -10.34
N ALA A 145 13.88 11.89 -10.73
CA ALA A 145 13.47 13.09 -9.99
C ALA A 145 12.92 12.73 -8.59
N TYR A 146 12.73 11.45 -8.29
CA TYR A 146 12.29 10.91 -7.01
C TYR A 146 13.46 10.51 -6.11
N TRP A 147 13.44 10.93 -4.85
CA TRP A 147 14.46 10.58 -3.85
C TRP A 147 13.89 9.96 -2.57
N GLY A 148 12.65 9.46 -2.61
CA GLY A 148 12.04 8.74 -1.48
C GLY A 148 12.46 7.27 -1.39
N GLY A 149 12.10 6.62 -0.29
CA GLY A 149 12.42 5.24 0.07
C GLY A 149 11.77 4.16 -0.80
N ILE A 150 10.72 4.51 -1.57
CA ILE A 150 10.08 3.60 -2.55
C ILE A 150 11.05 3.19 -3.68
N GLY A 151 12.10 3.98 -3.92
CA GLY A 151 13.06 3.77 -5.01
C GLY A 151 12.50 4.22 -6.36
N GLY A 152 11.66 3.40 -6.98
CA GLY A 152 11.07 3.66 -8.30
C GLY A 152 9.56 3.93 -8.22
N THR A 153 9.09 5.11 -8.64
CA THR A 153 7.67 5.45 -8.65
C THR A 153 7.25 6.23 -9.90
N SER A 154 6.03 6.00 -10.38
CA SER A 154 5.39 6.81 -11.43
C SER A 154 4.88 8.16 -10.92
N GLY A 155 5.11 8.46 -9.65
CA GLY A 155 4.75 9.69 -8.98
C GLY A 155 4.38 9.41 -7.52
N PRO A 156 4.77 10.25 -6.56
CA PRO A 156 4.34 10.07 -5.20
C PRO A 156 2.80 10.19 -5.07
N PRO A 157 2.16 9.43 -4.16
CA PRO A 157 0.71 9.41 -4.01
C PRO A 157 0.20 10.72 -3.37
N TYR A 158 0.01 11.74 -4.19
CA TYR A 158 -0.60 13.01 -3.78
C TYR A 158 -2.12 12.91 -3.85
N VAL A 159 -2.79 13.14 -2.73
CA VAL A 159 -4.25 13.11 -2.63
C VAL A 159 -4.80 14.53 -2.68
N GLY A 160 -4.14 15.49 -2.03
CA GLY A 160 -4.57 16.88 -2.00
C GLY A 160 -4.50 17.46 -0.59
N ALA A 161 -3.83 18.60 -0.43
CA ALA A 161 -3.77 19.30 0.86
C ALA A 161 -5.17 19.58 1.44
N ILE A 162 -6.12 19.96 0.59
CA ILE A 162 -7.51 20.23 0.97
C ILE A 162 -8.20 18.96 1.47
N ILE A 163 -7.98 17.83 0.82
CA ILE A 163 -8.59 16.55 1.22
C ILE A 163 -8.02 16.10 2.57
N CYS A 164 -6.70 16.20 2.77
CA CYS A 164 -6.08 15.92 4.06
C CYS A 164 -6.61 16.86 5.16
N PHE A 165 -6.79 18.14 4.86
CA PHE A 165 -7.37 19.11 5.78
C PHE A 165 -8.83 18.76 6.13
N LEU A 166 -9.65 18.41 5.14
CA LEU A 166 -11.03 17.96 5.35
C LEU A 166 -11.09 16.66 6.15
N ALA A 167 -10.14 15.73 5.95
CA ALA A 167 -10.06 14.52 6.77
C ALA A 167 -9.76 14.86 8.24
N LEU A 168 -8.86 15.79 8.50
CA LEU A 168 -8.56 16.27 9.86
C LEU A 168 -9.77 16.95 10.51
N VAL A 169 -10.46 17.84 9.80
CA VAL A 169 -11.71 18.47 10.26
C VAL A 169 -12.81 17.42 10.46
N GLY A 170 -12.88 16.45 9.56
CA GLY A 170 -13.81 15.34 9.59
C GLY A 170 -13.72 14.57 10.90
N PHE A 171 -12.52 14.38 11.47
CA PHE A 171 -12.39 13.79 12.80
C PHE A 171 -13.04 14.62 13.90
N PHE A 172 -13.11 15.94 13.83
CA PHE A 172 -13.80 16.74 14.85
C PHE A 172 -15.32 16.72 14.67
N VAL A 173 -15.80 16.61 13.44
CA VAL A 173 -17.24 16.64 13.10
C VAL A 173 -17.90 15.25 13.19
N LEU A 174 -17.15 14.16 12.95
CA LEU A 174 -17.71 12.81 12.92
C LEU A 174 -18.24 12.35 14.27
N ASP A 175 -19.36 11.63 14.22
CA ASP A 175 -19.90 10.89 15.36
C ASP A 175 -18.86 9.91 15.92
N ASN A 176 -18.90 9.74 17.25
CA ASN A 176 -18.02 8.82 17.98
C ASN A 176 -18.09 7.37 17.48
N ARG A 177 -19.17 6.99 16.78
CA ARG A 177 -19.33 5.69 16.12
C ARG A 177 -18.28 5.44 15.03
N HIS A 178 -17.98 6.45 14.22
CA HIS A 178 -17.12 6.29 13.04
C HIS A 178 -15.68 6.74 13.26
N LYS A 179 -15.50 7.71 14.14
CA LYS A 179 -14.22 8.33 14.48
C LYS A 179 -13.11 7.30 14.77
N TRP A 180 -13.38 6.35 15.66
CA TRP A 180 -12.32 5.48 16.20
C TRP A 180 -11.83 4.42 15.22
N TRP A 181 -12.74 3.80 14.45
CA TRP A 181 -12.32 2.76 13.51
C TRP A 181 -11.64 3.37 12.28
N ILE A 182 -12.08 4.55 11.82
CA ILE A 182 -11.41 5.28 10.73
C ILE A 182 -10.01 5.69 11.17
N LEU A 183 -9.86 6.26 12.38
CA LEU A 183 -8.56 6.64 12.91
C LEU A 183 -7.61 5.43 12.99
N ALA A 184 -8.10 4.30 13.50
CA ALA A 184 -7.32 3.08 13.61
C ALA A 184 -6.90 2.55 12.22
N ALA A 185 -7.81 2.54 11.24
CA ALA A 185 -7.51 2.10 9.88
C ALA A 185 -6.51 3.03 9.17
N SER A 186 -6.66 4.36 9.31
CA SER A 186 -5.73 5.34 8.74
C SER A 186 -4.34 5.25 9.37
N LEU A 187 -4.26 5.13 10.70
CA LEU A 187 -2.99 4.96 11.40
C LEU A 187 -2.30 3.67 10.97
N LEU A 188 -3.06 2.56 10.90
CA LEU A 188 -2.53 1.29 10.43
C LEU A 188 -1.98 1.41 9.00
N ALA A 189 -2.72 2.04 8.09
CA ALA A 189 -2.29 2.22 6.71
C ALA A 189 -0.96 2.98 6.61
N ILE A 190 -0.78 4.03 7.42
CA ILE A 190 0.47 4.79 7.52
C ILE A 190 1.60 3.90 8.05
N VAL A 191 1.38 3.17 9.14
CA VAL A 191 2.42 2.33 9.76
C VAL A 191 2.81 1.16 8.85
N MET A 192 1.85 0.58 8.13
CA MET A 192 2.10 -0.45 7.11
C MET A 192 2.93 0.11 5.96
N SER A 193 2.65 1.34 5.51
CA SER A 193 3.39 1.96 4.39
C SER A 193 4.89 2.08 4.63
N TRP A 194 5.31 2.16 5.90
CA TRP A 194 6.73 2.28 6.27
C TRP A 194 7.56 1.05 5.94
N GLY A 195 6.94 -0.14 5.81
CA GLY A 195 7.60 -1.38 5.42
C GLY A 195 8.95 -1.63 6.11
N SER A 196 10.04 -1.64 5.34
CA SER A 196 11.41 -1.87 5.82
C SER A 196 11.93 -0.78 6.78
N PHE A 197 11.39 0.44 6.76
CA PHE A 197 11.75 1.48 7.72
C PHE A 197 11.11 1.26 9.11
N PHE A 198 10.21 0.28 9.22
CA PHE A 198 9.69 -0.23 10.48
C PHE A 198 9.55 -1.76 10.43
N GLU A 199 10.69 -2.45 10.29
CA GLU A 199 10.72 -3.90 10.05
C GLU A 199 10.02 -4.70 11.14
N GLY A 200 10.18 -4.36 12.43
CA GLY A 200 9.63 -5.16 13.53
C GLY A 200 8.11 -5.36 13.40
N PHE A 201 7.38 -4.31 13.02
CA PHE A 201 5.95 -4.38 12.80
C PHE A 201 5.58 -5.04 11.47
N ASN A 202 6.26 -4.68 10.38
CA ASN A 202 5.91 -5.19 9.06
C ASN A 202 6.30 -6.66 8.86
N VAL A 203 7.37 -7.12 9.50
CA VAL A 203 7.74 -8.55 9.56
C VAL A 203 6.74 -9.32 10.42
N PHE A 204 6.27 -8.74 11.53
CA PHE A 204 5.19 -9.35 12.31
C PHE A 204 3.94 -9.56 11.45
N LEU A 205 3.55 -8.56 10.63
CA LEU A 205 2.45 -8.70 9.67
C LEU A 205 2.74 -9.76 8.60
N LEU A 206 3.95 -9.80 8.03
CA LEU A 206 4.34 -10.81 7.04
C LEU A 206 4.21 -12.24 7.57
N ASN A 207 4.52 -12.45 8.85
CA ASN A 207 4.52 -13.79 9.45
C ASN A 207 3.15 -14.22 9.99
N ASN A 208 2.28 -13.27 10.39
CA ASN A 208 1.02 -13.58 11.07
C ASN A 208 -0.23 -13.31 10.24
N LEU A 209 -0.16 -12.40 9.25
CA LEU A 209 -1.31 -11.98 8.47
C LEU A 209 -1.45 -12.86 7.24
N PRO A 210 -2.60 -13.55 7.04
CA PRO A 210 -2.76 -14.50 5.94
C PRO A 210 -2.66 -13.77 4.59
N LEU A 211 -1.99 -14.40 3.63
CA LEU A 211 -1.75 -13.89 2.27
C LEU A 211 -0.86 -12.64 2.16
N TYR A 212 -0.50 -11.99 3.28
CA TYR A 212 0.25 -10.75 3.26
C TYR A 212 1.68 -10.94 2.70
N ASN A 213 2.30 -12.08 2.99
CA ASN A 213 3.59 -12.51 2.45
C ASN A 213 3.63 -12.73 0.92
N LYS A 214 2.49 -12.65 0.22
CA LYS A 214 2.41 -12.75 -1.25
C LYS A 214 2.39 -11.40 -1.95
N PHE A 215 2.30 -10.31 -1.19
CA PHE A 215 2.27 -8.96 -1.73
C PHE A 215 3.63 -8.28 -1.60
N ARG A 216 3.93 -7.40 -2.57
CA ARG A 216 5.08 -6.50 -2.54
C ARG A 216 4.56 -5.08 -2.45
N ALA A 217 5.34 -4.14 -1.96
CA ALA A 217 4.97 -2.72 -1.90
C ALA A 217 3.98 -2.31 -0.80
N PRO A 218 4.46 -2.20 0.44
CA PRO A 218 3.67 -1.64 1.54
C PRO A 218 3.18 -0.20 1.28
N SER A 219 3.89 0.58 0.46
CA SER A 219 3.47 1.93 0.03
C SER A 219 2.05 1.99 -0.58
N MET A 220 1.58 0.92 -1.21
CA MET A 220 0.22 0.85 -1.79
C MET A 220 -0.89 0.93 -0.73
N THR A 221 -0.58 0.69 0.55
CA THR A 221 -1.57 0.81 1.64
C THR A 221 -2.04 2.25 1.84
N ILE A 222 -1.32 3.26 1.32
CA ILE A 222 -1.78 4.66 1.34
C ILE A 222 -2.82 4.94 0.25
N VAL A 223 -2.74 4.24 -0.89
CA VAL A 223 -3.64 4.43 -2.04
C VAL A 223 -4.80 3.44 -1.90
N ILE A 224 -5.58 3.58 -0.84
CA ILE A 224 -6.83 2.82 -0.71
C ILE A 224 -7.96 3.72 -1.18
N PRO A 225 -8.61 3.42 -2.32
CA PRO A 225 -9.84 4.12 -2.69
C PRO A 225 -10.89 3.77 -1.64
N THR A 226 -11.30 4.76 -0.85
CA THR A 226 -12.55 4.74 -0.08
C THR A 226 -13.72 5.12 -0.98
#